data_AF-A0A8X6JZZ0-F1
#
_entry.id   AF-A0A8X6JZZ0-F1
#
_cell.length_a   1.000
_cell.length_b   1.000
_cell.length_c   1.000
_cell.angle_alpha   90.00
_cell.angle_beta   90.00
_cell.angle_gamma   90.00
#
_symmetry.space_group_name_H-M   'P 1'
#
loop_
_entity.id
_entity.type
_entity.pdbx_description
1 polymer ?
#
loop_
_entity_poly.entity_id
_entity_poly.type
_entity_poly.pdbx_seq_one_letter_code
_entity_poly.pdbx_strand_id
1 'polypeptide(L)'
;MPRVTDHIILNSNEDISKKRLKTTIKKLFEKKQLDYYTAVLNQWIKDGVIEDVPFNEIEKKSHYLPLTSVFKESYTMKVRPMFDASCKYKNSLSLSDCLEKGPNLLDEIYSHLTEIPKRKK
;
A
#
# COMPACT_ATOMS: atom_id res chain seq x y z
N MET A 1 12.54 -7.88 -4.26
CA MET A 1 12.32 -8.58 -2.98
C MET A 1 12.27 -10.07 -3.26
N PRO A 2 12.92 -10.90 -2.45
CA PRO A 2 12.90 -12.36 -2.64
C PRO A 2 11.51 -12.95 -2.33
N ARG A 3 11.14 -14.00 -3.08
CA ARG A 3 9.84 -14.69 -2.99
C ARG A 3 9.99 -15.95 -2.15
N VAL A 4 8.97 -16.26 -1.35
CA VAL A 4 8.97 -17.44 -0.46
C VAL A 4 9.08 -18.75 -1.25
N THR A 5 8.45 -18.84 -2.42
CA THR A 5 8.61 -19.97 -3.35
C THR A 5 8.33 -19.53 -4.79
N ASP A 6 9.03 -20.14 -5.76
CA ASP A 6 8.94 -19.81 -7.19
C ASP A 6 7.63 -20.26 -7.87
N HIS A 7 6.81 -21.06 -7.20
CA HIS A 7 5.62 -21.71 -7.78
C HIS A 7 4.27 -21.15 -7.29
N ILE A 8 4.26 -20.10 -6.46
CA ILE A 8 2.99 -19.50 -6.01
C ILE A 8 2.44 -18.59 -7.10
N ILE A 9 1.29 -19.00 -7.65
CA ILE A 9 0.52 -18.20 -8.60
C ILE A 9 -0.43 -17.29 -7.81
N LEU A 10 -0.13 -16.00 -7.78
CA LEU A 10 -1.07 -14.97 -7.32
C LEU A 10 -2.22 -14.87 -8.34
N ASN A 11 -3.44 -15.13 -7.87
CA ASN A 11 -4.63 -14.91 -8.67
C ASN A 11 -4.94 -13.42 -8.79
N SER A 12 -5.55 -13.00 -9.89
CA SER A 12 -5.99 -11.62 -10.06
C SER A 12 -7.07 -11.28 -9.05
N ASN A 13 -6.97 -10.09 -8.44
CA ASN A 13 -7.93 -9.49 -7.51
C ASN A 13 -8.53 -8.20 -8.09
N GLU A 14 -8.57 -8.09 -9.41
CA GLU A 14 -8.96 -6.89 -10.14
C GLU A 14 -10.35 -6.36 -9.76
N ASP A 15 -11.34 -7.24 -9.65
CA ASP A 15 -12.72 -6.83 -9.32
C ASP A 15 -12.81 -6.17 -7.94
N ILE A 16 -12.16 -6.75 -6.94
CA ILE A 16 -12.10 -6.18 -5.58
C ILE A 16 -11.39 -4.83 -5.62
N SER A 17 -10.27 -4.75 -6.36
CA SER A 17 -9.46 -3.54 -6.48
C SER A 17 -10.24 -2.41 -7.14
N LYS A 18 -10.93 -2.67 -8.25
CA LYS A 18 -11.82 -1.71 -8.93
C LYS A 18 -12.97 -1.27 -8.05
N LYS A 19 -13.61 -2.19 -7.31
CA LYS A 19 -14.72 -1.86 -6.40
C LYS A 19 -14.25 -0.94 -5.26
N ARG A 20 -13.09 -1.23 -4.68
CA ARG A 20 -12.48 -0.39 -3.63
C ARG A 20 -12.10 0.98 -4.18
N LEU A 21 -11.48 1.05 -5.36
CA LEU A 21 -11.14 2.30 -6.02
C LEU A 21 -12.38 3.20 -6.22
N LYS A 22 -13.46 2.65 -6.80
CA LYS A 22 -14.73 3.38 -6.98
C LYS A 22 -15.27 3.92 -5.66
N THR A 23 -15.23 3.11 -4.61
CA THR A 23 -15.69 3.51 -3.27
C THR A 23 -14.82 4.62 -2.68
N THR A 24 -13.50 4.53 -2.84
CA THR A 24 -12.52 5.54 -2.41
C THR A 24 -12.77 6.87 -3.12
N ILE A 25 -12.91 6.86 -4.45
CA ILE A 25 -13.19 8.05 -5.26
C ILE A 25 -14.51 8.70 -4.81
N LYS A 26 -15.57 7.92 -4.61
CA LYS A 26 -16.86 8.43 -4.11
C LYS A 26 -16.71 9.17 -2.77
N LYS A 27 -16.01 8.56 -1.80
CA LYS A 27 -15.75 9.19 -0.48
C LYS A 27 -14.92 10.46 -0.59
N LEU A 28 -13.93 10.49 -1.48
CA LEU A 28 -13.09 11.67 -1.72
C LEU A 28 -13.90 12.82 -2.35
N PHE A 29 -14.80 12.49 -3.26
CA PHE A 29 -15.71 13.45 -3.87
C PHE A 29 -16.66 14.04 -2.82
N GLU A 30 -17.33 13.21 -2.03
CA GLU A 30 -18.24 13.63 -0.95
C GLU A 30 -17.54 14.56 0.07
N LYS A 31 -16.25 14.32 0.34
CA LYS A 31 -15.44 15.14 1.26
C LYS A 31 -14.76 16.34 0.60
N LYS A 32 -14.96 16.59 -0.69
CA LYS A 32 -14.28 17.65 -1.47
C LYS A 32 -12.75 17.59 -1.36
N GLN A 33 -12.21 16.37 -1.40
CA GLN A 33 -10.78 16.09 -1.22
C GLN A 33 -10.14 15.40 -2.44
N LEU A 34 -10.88 15.29 -3.54
CA LEU A 34 -10.39 14.66 -4.76
C LEU A 34 -9.17 15.40 -5.34
N ASP A 35 -9.18 16.72 -5.37
CA ASP A 35 -8.06 17.51 -5.93
C ASP A 35 -6.76 17.31 -5.15
N TYR A 36 -6.84 17.31 -3.81
CA TYR A 36 -5.70 17.02 -2.95
C TYR A 36 -5.16 15.62 -3.19
N TYR A 37 -6.06 14.65 -3.39
CA TYR A 37 -5.69 13.27 -3.66
C TYR A 37 -4.97 13.13 -5.00
N THR A 38 -5.51 13.74 -6.06
CA THR A 38 -4.90 13.77 -7.40
C THR A 38 -3.53 14.46 -7.36
N ALA A 39 -3.40 15.57 -6.62
CA ALA A 39 -2.12 16.26 -6.47
C ALA A 39 -1.04 15.36 -5.84
N VAL A 40 -1.40 14.54 -4.84
CA VAL A 40 -0.46 13.58 -4.24
C VAL A 40 -0.04 12.50 -5.25
N LEU A 41 -0.97 11.95 -6.02
CA LEU A 41 -0.62 10.95 -7.05
C LEU A 41 0.27 11.53 -8.15
N ASN A 42 -0.02 12.75 -8.60
CA ASN A 42 0.81 13.45 -9.59
C ASN A 42 2.22 13.71 -9.06
N GLN A 43 2.35 14.07 -7.78
CA GLN A 43 3.65 14.23 -7.14
C GLN A 43 4.41 12.90 -7.09
N TRP A 44 3.73 11.78 -6.78
CA TRP A 44 4.35 10.45 -6.82
C TRP A 44 4.80 10.01 -8.21
N ILE A 45 4.05 10.36 -9.26
CA ILE A 45 4.49 10.15 -10.65
C ILE A 45 5.76 10.95 -10.93
N LYS A 46 5.76 12.24 -10.55
CA LYS A 46 6.90 13.14 -10.74
C LYS A 46 8.14 12.67 -9.97
N ASP A 47 7.96 12.13 -8.78
CA ASP A 47 9.03 11.61 -7.92
C ASP A 47 9.48 10.20 -8.33
N GLY A 48 8.83 9.58 -9.33
CA GLY A 48 9.14 8.21 -9.78
C GLY A 48 8.75 7.12 -8.77
N VAL A 49 7.85 7.43 -7.84
CA VAL A 49 7.33 6.46 -6.85
C VAL A 49 6.30 5.52 -7.48
N ILE A 50 5.51 6.04 -8.42
CA ILE A 50 4.56 5.26 -9.22
C ILE A 50 4.75 5.62 -10.71
N GLU A 51 4.39 4.69 -11.59
CA GLU A 51 4.48 4.87 -13.04
C GLU A 51 3.22 4.35 -13.74
N ASP A 52 2.99 4.84 -14.95
CA ASP A 52 1.91 4.32 -15.80
C ASP A 52 2.28 2.94 -16.33
N VAL A 53 1.35 1.99 -16.24
CA VAL A 53 1.55 0.63 -16.75
C VAL A 53 1.49 0.66 -18.29
N PRO A 54 2.51 0.16 -19.01
CA PRO A 54 2.50 0.13 -20.46
C PRO A 54 1.34 -0.71 -21.01
N PHE A 55 0.74 -0.29 -22.14
CA PHE A 55 -0.45 -0.94 -22.70
C PHE A 55 -0.30 -2.44 -22.97
N ASN A 56 0.89 -2.88 -23.39
CA ASN A 56 1.21 -4.29 -23.64
C ASN A 56 1.32 -5.14 -22.36
N GLU A 57 1.32 -4.53 -21.18
CA GLU A 57 1.35 -5.23 -19.89
C GLU A 57 -0.01 -5.30 -19.20
N ILE A 58 -0.97 -4.48 -19.64
CA ILE A 58 -2.32 -4.44 -19.07
C ILE A 58 -3.02 -5.80 -19.17
N GLU A 59 -2.81 -6.52 -20.28
CA GLU A 59 -3.43 -7.84 -20.50
C GLU A 59 -2.68 -8.99 -19.80
N LYS A 60 -1.50 -8.74 -19.22
CA LYS A 60 -0.76 -9.77 -18.49
C LYS A 60 -1.48 -10.09 -17.17
N LYS A 61 -1.41 -11.36 -16.76
CA LYS A 61 -1.93 -11.81 -15.46
C LYS A 61 -1.28 -11.00 -14.33
N SER A 62 -2.06 -10.13 -13.71
CA SER A 62 -1.60 -9.17 -12.71
C SER A 62 -2.34 -9.34 -11.38
N HIS A 63 -1.67 -8.95 -10.30
CA HIS A 63 -2.28 -8.81 -8.98
C HIS A 63 -2.20 -7.34 -8.59
N TYR A 64 -3.35 -6.76 -8.23
CA TYR A 64 -3.50 -5.35 -7.97
C TYR A 64 -3.39 -5.08 -6.48
N LEU A 65 -2.91 -3.90 -6.12
CA LEU A 65 -2.94 -3.40 -4.75
C LEU A 65 -4.13 -2.45 -4.62
N PRO A 66 -5.24 -2.86 -3.98
CA PRO A 66 -6.37 -1.97 -3.83
C PRO A 66 -5.98 -0.69 -3.11
N LEU A 67 -6.48 0.41 -3.66
CA LEU A 67 -6.17 1.75 -3.19
C LEU A 67 -7.25 2.24 -2.23
N THR A 68 -6.80 2.69 -1.06
CA THR A 68 -7.65 3.29 -0.02
C THR A 68 -7.09 4.64 0.39
N SER A 69 -7.95 5.58 0.81
CA SER A 69 -7.52 6.89 1.30
C SER A 69 -7.68 6.97 2.81
N VAL A 70 -6.62 7.34 3.53
CA VAL A 70 -6.69 7.70 4.95
C VAL A 70 -6.64 9.22 5.07
N PHE A 71 -7.61 9.77 5.80
CA PHE A 71 -7.67 11.19 6.11
C PHE A 71 -6.93 11.46 7.42
N LYS A 72 -6.08 12.47 7.41
CA LYS A 72 -5.43 12.97 8.63
C LYS A 72 -5.71 14.45 8.77
N GLU A 73 -6.02 14.88 9.99
CA GLU A 73 -5.98 16.30 10.39
C GLU A 73 -4.52 16.75 10.57
N SER A 74 -3.67 16.46 9.59
CA SER A 74 -2.28 16.90 9.61
C SER A 74 -2.11 18.09 8.66
N TYR A 75 -1.27 19.04 9.07
CA TYR A 75 -0.97 20.23 8.28
C TYR A 75 -0.27 19.90 6.94
N THR A 76 0.53 18.84 6.90
CA THR A 76 1.41 18.54 5.76
C THR A 76 0.76 17.69 4.68
N MET A 77 -0.13 16.75 5.03
CA MET A 77 -0.80 15.90 4.04
C MET A 77 -2.21 15.53 4.50
N LYS A 78 -3.22 16.24 3.94
CA LYS A 78 -4.64 16.08 4.30
C LYS A 78 -5.19 14.70 3.91
N VAL A 79 -4.64 14.09 2.85
CA VAL A 79 -5.05 12.78 2.35
C VAL A 79 -3.82 11.95 2.02
N ARG A 80 -3.77 10.72 2.52
CA ARG A 80 -2.71 9.75 2.20
C ARG A 80 -3.29 8.57 1.43
N PRO A 81 -2.88 8.33 0.18
CA PRO A 81 -3.16 7.07 -0.51
C PRO A 81 -2.44 5.91 0.20
N MET A 82 -3.11 4.77 0.34
CA MET A 82 -2.59 3.56 0.98
C MET A 82 -2.94 2.33 0.14
N PHE A 83 -1.92 1.52 -0.12
CA PHE A 83 -2.00 0.27 -0.88
C PHE A 83 -2.15 -0.92 0.07
N ASP A 84 -3.16 -1.76 -0.15
CA ASP A 84 -3.40 -2.94 0.67
C ASP A 84 -2.78 -4.20 0.05
N ALA A 85 -1.53 -4.50 0.42
CA ALA A 85 -0.82 -5.71 -0.01
C ALA A 85 -1.35 -7.01 0.61
N SER A 86 -2.22 -6.93 1.62
CA SER A 86 -2.85 -8.08 2.26
C SER A 86 -4.14 -8.51 1.56
N CYS A 87 -4.59 -7.77 0.53
CA CYS A 87 -5.85 -8.05 -0.14
C CYS A 87 -5.80 -9.38 -0.90
N LYS A 88 -6.73 -10.27 -0.54
CA LYS A 88 -6.90 -11.59 -1.15
C LYS A 88 -8.37 -12.02 -1.11
N TYR A 89 -8.76 -12.92 -2.01
CA TYR A 89 -10.00 -13.66 -1.89
C TYR A 89 -9.91 -14.71 -0.78
N LYS A 90 -11.06 -15.20 -0.31
CA LYS A 90 -11.14 -16.32 0.63
C LYS A 90 -10.39 -17.52 0.02
N ASN A 91 -9.55 -18.18 0.82
CA ASN A 91 -8.72 -19.31 0.42
C ASN A 91 -7.71 -19.02 -0.72
N SER A 92 -7.31 -17.77 -0.91
CA SER A 92 -6.22 -17.40 -1.83
C SER A 92 -5.06 -16.74 -1.09
N LEU A 93 -3.93 -16.55 -1.76
CA LEU A 93 -2.74 -15.89 -1.21
C LEU A 93 -2.75 -14.40 -1.56
N SER A 94 -2.26 -13.59 -0.63
CA SER A 94 -2.01 -12.15 -0.84
C SER A 94 -0.56 -11.91 -1.23
N LEU A 95 -0.24 -10.72 -1.71
CA LEU A 95 1.15 -10.35 -2.01
C LEU A 95 2.05 -10.53 -0.78
N SER A 96 1.58 -10.10 0.39
CA SER A 96 2.32 -10.25 1.65
C SER A 96 2.63 -11.71 2.02
N ASP A 97 1.79 -12.67 1.62
CA ASP A 97 2.03 -14.10 1.90
C ASP A 97 3.10 -14.69 0.97
N CYS A 98 3.37 -14.04 -0.18
CA CYS A 98 4.28 -14.52 -1.22
C CYS A 98 5.70 -13.96 -1.10
N LEU A 99 5.89 -12.94 -0.26
CA LEU A 99 7.17 -12.27 -0.04
C LEU A 99 7.88 -12.83 1.19
N GLU A 100 9.19 -12.99 1.10
CA GLU A 100 9.98 -13.39 2.26
C GLU A 100 9.89 -12.34 3.36
N LYS A 101 9.77 -12.82 4.61
CA LYS A 101 9.85 -11.95 5.78
C LYS A 101 11.31 -11.53 5.95
N GLY A 102 11.53 -10.23 6.13
CA GLY A 102 12.84 -9.71 6.53
C GLY A 102 13.25 -10.21 7.92
N PRO A 103 14.52 -10.00 8.32
CA PRO A 103 15.01 -10.34 9.64
C PRO A 103 14.16 -9.66 10.73
N ASN A 104 13.86 -10.40 11.80
CA ASN A 104 13.14 -9.86 12.94
C ASN A 104 14.11 -9.13 13.87
N LEU A 105 14.11 -7.80 13.80
CA LEU A 105 14.98 -6.93 14.59
C LEU A 105 14.35 -6.46 15.91
N LEU A 106 13.21 -7.03 16.33
CA LEU A 106 12.53 -6.57 17.54
C LEU A 106 13.42 -6.68 18.77
N ASP A 107 14.12 -7.81 18.93
CA ASP A 107 15.01 -8.04 20.08
C ASP A 107 16.17 -7.03 20.13
N GLU A 108 16.74 -6.69 18.97
CA GLU A 108 17.76 -5.65 18.86
C GLU A 108 17.20 -4.27 19.19
N ILE A 109 16.00 -3.94 18.73
CA ILE A 109 15.37 -2.65 19.07
C ILE A 109 15.11 -2.58 20.58
N TYR A 110 14.62 -3.66 21.20
CA TYR A 110 14.36 -3.71 22.63
C TYR A 110 15.64 -3.51 23.44
N SER A 111 16.77 -4.10 23.05
CA SER A 111 18.04 -3.91 23.75
C SER A 111 18.46 -2.43 23.74
N HIS A 112 18.45 -1.78 22.57
CA HIS A 112 18.80 -0.36 22.46
C HIS A 112 17.85 0.55 23.22
N LEU A 113 16.55 0.22 23.30
CA LEU A 113 15.59 0.99 24.08
C LEU A 113 15.88 0.95 25.59
N THR A 114 16.45 -0.15 26.10
CA THR A 114 16.83 -0.25 27.52
C THR A 114 18.06 0.58 27.89
N GLU A 115 18.87 0.95 26.91
CA GLU A 115 20.05 1.80 27.10
C GLU A 115 19.72 3.30 27.09
N ILE A 116 18.50 3.68 26.65
CA ILE A 116 18.06 5.07 26.66
C ILE A 116 17.90 5.53 28.12
N PRO A 117 18.65 6.57 28.56
CA PRO A 117 18.54 7.08 29.92
C PRO A 117 17.11 7.54 30.21
N LYS A 118 16.53 7.06 31.31
CA LYS A 118 15.22 7.56 31.77
C LYS A 118 15.34 9.05 32.06
N ARG A 119 14.51 9.85 31.38
CA ARG A 119 14.42 11.29 31.61
C ARG A 119 14.08 11.52 33.09
N LYS A 120 14.98 12.13 33.86
CA LYS A 120 14.72 12.53 35.25
C LYS A 120 13.54 13.51 35.22
N LYS A 121 12.50 13.20 36.01
CA LYS A 121 11.37 14.10 36.25
C LYS A 121 11.84 15.31 37.05
#